data_AF-A0A2W1KU58-F1
#
_entry.id   AF-A0A2W1KU58-F1
#
_cell.length_a   1.000
_cell.length_b   1.000
_cell.length_c   1.000
_cell.angle_alpha   90.00
_cell.angle_beta   90.00
_cell.angle_gamma   90.00
#
_symmetry.space_group_name_H-M   'P 1'
#
loop_
_entity.id
_entity.type
_entity.pdbx_description
1 polymer ?
#
loop_
_entity_poly.entity_id
_entity_poly.type
_entity_poly.pdbx_seq_one_letter_code
_entity_poly.pdbx_strand_id
1 'polypeptide(L)'
;MRTIITLAGDDMGLVSENDMALAIQAAEEVFAQHGADPMACEVANQKQYSDAEITRDEALLCAIWEEANYAAWHKATIGWMSRNIDLYIMVRSAAADGMDTISA
;
A
#
# COMPACT_ATOMS: atom_id res chain seq x y z
N MET A 1 8.36 -15.87 -1.26
CA MET A 1 8.43 -14.49 -0.75
C MET A 1 7.05 -14.09 -0.30
N ARG A 2 6.93 -13.45 0.86
CA ARG A 2 5.67 -12.90 1.34
C ARG A 2 5.64 -11.43 0.99
N THR A 3 4.53 -10.98 0.41
CA THR A 3 4.27 -9.55 0.22
C THR A 3 3.75 -8.97 1.54
N ILE A 4 4.34 -7.87 1.99
CA ILE A 4 3.90 -7.11 3.16
C ILE A 4 3.37 -5.77 2.66
N ILE A 5 2.11 -5.49 2.99
CA ILE A 5 1.47 -4.20 2.78
C ILE A 5 1.47 -3.46 4.12
N THR A 6 1.83 -2.18 4.10
CA THR A 6 1.74 -1.28 5.26
C THR A 6 1.43 0.13 4.80
N LEU A 7 1.28 1.06 5.73
CA LEU A 7 1.25 2.49 5.46
C LEU A 7 2.63 3.12 5.70
N ALA A 8 2.90 4.21 5.02
CA ALA A 8 4.07 5.06 5.17
C ALA A 8 3.68 6.54 5.02
N GLY A 9 4.60 7.45 5.37
CA GLY A 9 4.41 8.90 5.33
C GLY A 9 4.70 9.57 6.68
N ASP A 10 4.78 10.89 6.67
CA ASP A 10 5.11 11.71 7.84
C ASP A 10 4.03 11.66 8.93
N ASP A 11 2.77 11.41 8.56
CA ASP A 11 1.62 11.37 9.49
C ASP A 11 1.35 9.99 10.09
N MET A 12 2.22 9.01 9.86
CA MET A 12 2.08 7.63 10.37
C MET A 12 1.91 7.54 11.90
N GLY A 13 2.51 8.48 12.65
CA GLY A 13 2.39 8.51 14.11
C GLY A 13 0.98 8.83 14.63
N LEU A 14 0.07 9.26 13.75
CA LEU A 14 -1.32 9.58 14.08
C LEU A 14 -2.28 8.40 13.82
N VAL A 15 -1.84 7.38 13.08
CA VAL A 15 -2.65 6.22 12.72
C VAL A 15 -2.69 5.23 13.88
N SER A 16 -3.88 4.90 14.36
CA SER A 16 -4.03 3.86 15.39
C SER A 16 -3.76 2.46 14.81
N GLU A 17 -3.42 1.49 15.65
CA GLU A 17 -3.23 0.10 15.19
C GLU A 17 -4.47 -0.47 14.50
N ASN A 18 -5.66 -0.14 15.01
CA ASN A 18 -6.93 -0.56 14.42
C ASN A 18 -7.16 0.08 13.04
N ASP A 19 -6.91 1.38 12.90
CA ASP A 19 -7.08 2.07 11.63
C ASP A 19 -6.05 1.59 10.59
N MET A 20 -4.84 1.25 11.04
CA MET A 20 -3.82 0.62 10.20
C MET A 20 -4.27 -0.74 9.68
N ALA A 21 -4.83 -1.59 10.53
CA ALA A 21 -5.34 -2.90 10.12
C ALA A 21 -6.49 -2.77 9.10
N LEU A 22 -7.41 -1.82 9.33
CA LEU A 22 -8.52 -1.53 8.41
C LEU A 22 -8.03 -0.96 7.07
N ALA A 23 -7.00 -0.13 7.09
CA ALA A 23 -6.39 0.42 5.89
C ALA A 23 -5.68 -0.64 5.05
N ILE A 24 -4.91 -1.52 5.69
CA ILE A 24 -4.25 -2.65 5.01
C ILE A 24 -5.30 -3.58 4.39
N GLN A 25 -6.34 -3.93 5.15
CA GLN A 25 -7.43 -4.76 4.64
C GLN A 25 -8.10 -4.13 3.41
N ALA A 26 -8.35 -2.82 3.44
CA ALA A 26 -8.98 -2.14 2.30
C ALA A 26 -8.09 -2.14 1.03
N ALA A 27 -6.76 -1.99 1.18
CA ALA A 27 -5.85 -2.16 0.05
C ALA A 27 -5.87 -3.60 -0.48
N GLU A 28 -5.83 -4.60 0.42
CA GLU A 28 -5.89 -6.02 0.06
C GLU A 28 -7.17 -6.36 -0.71
N GLU A 29 -8.31 -5.81 -0.30
CA GLU A 29 -9.60 -6.00 -0.97
C GLU A 29 -9.57 -5.47 -2.42
N VAL A 30 -8.96 -4.30 -2.67
CA VAL A 30 -8.81 -3.75 -4.03
C VAL A 30 -7.92 -4.64 -4.89
N PHE A 31 -6.75 -5.06 -4.39
CA PHE A 31 -5.87 -5.94 -5.14
C PHE A 31 -6.54 -7.29 -5.46
N ALA A 32 -7.27 -7.85 -4.50
CA ALA A 32 -8.02 -9.10 -4.67
C ALA A 32 -9.15 -8.95 -5.70
N GLN A 33 -9.89 -7.83 -5.67
CA GLN A 33 -10.98 -7.55 -6.61
C GLN A 33 -10.49 -7.51 -8.06
N HIS A 34 -9.30 -6.97 -8.30
CA HIS A 34 -8.69 -6.90 -9.63
C HIS A 34 -7.84 -8.11 -9.99
N GLY A 35 -7.64 -9.06 -9.06
CA GLY A 35 -6.73 -10.19 -9.26
C GLY A 35 -5.28 -9.77 -9.51
N ALA A 36 -4.88 -8.61 -8.96
CA ALA A 36 -3.58 -8.01 -9.20
C ALA A 36 -2.57 -8.39 -8.10
N ASP A 37 -1.30 -8.60 -8.49
CA ASP A 37 -0.21 -8.75 -7.53
C ASP A 37 0.18 -7.37 -6.96
N PRO A 38 0.07 -7.15 -5.63
CA PRO A 38 0.44 -5.87 -5.03
C PRO A 38 1.88 -5.46 -5.32
N MET A 39 2.82 -6.43 -5.43
CA MET A 39 4.21 -6.12 -5.73
C MET A 39 4.40 -5.65 -7.17
N ALA A 40 3.69 -6.27 -8.12
CA ALA A 40 3.69 -5.82 -9.52
C ALA A 40 3.10 -4.40 -9.65
N CYS A 41 2.07 -4.08 -8.86
CA CYS A 41 1.50 -2.75 -8.80
C CYS A 41 2.50 -1.71 -8.26
N GLU A 42 3.21 -2.02 -7.18
CA GLU A 42 4.26 -1.14 -6.64
C GLU A 42 5.38 -0.89 -7.66
N VAL A 43 5.86 -1.94 -8.33
CA VAL A 43 6.91 -1.81 -9.33
C VAL A 43 6.45 -0.92 -10.50
N ALA A 44 5.22 -1.10 -10.98
CA ALA A 44 4.65 -0.25 -12.03
C ALA A 44 4.50 1.20 -11.56
N ASN A 45 4.00 1.41 -10.33
CA ASN A 45 3.85 2.73 -9.73
C ASN A 45 5.20 3.45 -9.57
N GLN A 46 6.24 2.78 -9.08
CA GLN A 46 7.60 3.35 -9.01
C GLN A 46 8.13 3.74 -10.39
N LYS A 47 7.84 2.94 -11.42
CA LYS A 47 8.24 3.24 -12.80
C LYS A 47 7.58 4.52 -13.32
N GLN A 48 6.36 4.85 -12.89
CA GLN A 48 5.64 6.07 -13.29
C GLN A 48 6.37 7.36 -12.89
N TYR A 49 7.14 7.32 -11.81
CA TYR A 49 7.92 8.47 -11.34
C TYR A 49 9.37 8.43 -11.82
N SER A 50 9.68 7.56 -12.79
CA SER A 50 10.98 7.46 -13.44
C SER A 50 10.91 7.90 -14.90
N ASP A 51 12.05 8.01 -15.58
CA ASP A 51 12.11 8.31 -17.02
C ASP A 51 11.78 7.10 -17.93
N ALA A 52 11.37 5.96 -17.36
CA ALA A 52 11.08 4.76 -18.13
C ALA A 52 9.68 4.78 -18.76
N GLU A 53 9.56 4.31 -20.00
CA GLU A 53 8.27 4.21 -20.70
C GLU A 53 7.35 3.18 -20.03
N ILE A 54 6.11 3.60 -19.75
CA ILE A 54 5.05 2.75 -19.20
C ILE A 54 4.25 2.11 -20.34
N THR A 55 4.12 0.79 -20.27
CA THR A 55 3.23 0.03 -21.15
C THR A 55 1.77 0.15 -20.71
N ARG A 56 0.84 -0.25 -21.57
CA ARG A 56 -0.59 -0.26 -21.24
C ARG A 56 -0.93 -1.11 -20.01
N ASP A 57 -0.30 -2.27 -19.89
CA ASP A 57 -0.56 -3.19 -18.78
C ASP A 57 0.00 -2.61 -17.47
N GLU A 58 1.17 -1.99 -17.51
CA GLU A 58 1.74 -1.27 -16.36
C GLU A 58 0.89 -0.05 -15.97
N ALA A 59 0.31 0.68 -16.93
CA ALA A 59 -0.60 1.79 -16.64
C ALA A 59 -1.88 1.30 -15.91
N LEU A 60 -2.38 0.12 -16.27
CA LEU A 60 -3.50 -0.50 -15.55
C LEU A 60 -3.09 -0.86 -14.11
N LEU A 61 -1.89 -1.41 -13.91
CA LEU A 61 -1.35 -1.69 -12.58
C LEU A 61 -1.18 -0.42 -11.73
N CYS A 62 -0.77 0.70 -12.34
CA CYS A 62 -0.71 2.00 -11.66
C CYS A 62 -2.11 2.49 -11.25
N ALA A 63 -3.13 2.31 -12.09
CA ALA A 63 -4.50 2.68 -11.74
C ALA A 63 -5.04 1.86 -10.54
N ILE A 64 -4.74 0.55 -10.52
CA ILE A 64 -5.09 -0.33 -9.40
C ILE A 64 -4.34 0.07 -8.12
N TRP A 65 -3.06 0.43 -8.26
CA TRP A 65 -2.25 0.96 -7.15
C TRP A 65 -2.90 2.20 -6.54
N GLU A 66 -3.29 3.19 -7.35
CA GLU A 66 -3.92 4.43 -6.87
C GLU A 66 -5.26 4.17 -6.19
N GLU A 67 -6.06 3.22 -6.70
CA GLU A 67 -7.32 2.81 -6.05
C GLU A 67 -7.06 2.16 -4.67
N ALA A 68 -6.09 1.26 -4.58
CA ALA A 68 -5.71 0.61 -3.32
C ALA A 68 -5.13 1.62 -2.32
N ASN A 69 -4.31 2.54 -2.81
CA ASN A 69 -3.74 3.62 -2.01
C ASN A 69 -4.83 4.53 -1.44
N TYR A 70 -5.79 4.95 -2.27
CA TYR A 70 -6.92 5.75 -1.84
C TYR A 70 -7.80 5.00 -0.83
N ALA A 71 -8.10 3.72 -1.05
CA ALA A 71 -8.91 2.93 -0.14
C ALA A 71 -8.28 2.83 1.26
N ALA A 72 -6.98 2.58 1.31
CA ALA A 72 -6.22 2.53 2.56
C ALA A 72 -6.13 3.90 3.24
N TRP A 73 -5.76 4.94 2.49
CA TRP A 73 -5.72 6.32 2.99
C TRP A 73 -7.07 6.74 3.55
N HIS A 74 -8.16 6.47 2.82
CA HIS A 74 -9.50 6.84 3.24
C HIS A 74 -9.86 6.16 4.55
N LYS A 75 -9.61 4.85 4.70
CA LYS A 75 -9.87 4.12 5.95
C LYS A 75 -9.02 4.60 7.11
N ALA A 76 -7.74 4.88 6.88
CA ALA A 76 -6.82 5.35 7.92
C ALA A 76 -7.20 6.75 8.47
N THR A 77 -7.92 7.54 7.67
CA THR A 77 -8.19 8.96 7.95
C THR A 77 -9.66 9.27 8.21
N ILE A 78 -10.53 8.26 8.35
CA ILE A 78 -11.94 8.48 8.68
C ILE A 78 -12.03 9.31 9.97
N GLY A 79 -12.76 10.43 9.89
CA GLY A 79 -12.99 11.32 11.03
C GLY A 79 -11.86 12.32 11.31
N TRP A 80 -10.78 12.31 10.54
CA TRP A 80 -9.71 13.31 10.66
C TRP A 80 -10.17 14.64 10.07
N MET A 81 -9.80 15.75 10.72
CA MET A 81 -10.11 17.10 10.25
C MET A 81 -8.99 17.73 9.40
N SER A 82 -7.86 17.03 9.20
CA SER A 82 -6.73 17.52 8.42
C SER A 82 -6.98 17.35 6.91
N ARG A 83 -6.53 18.33 6.11
CA ARG A 83 -6.63 18.31 4.64
C ARG A 83 -5.32 17.98 3.94
N ASN A 84 -4.20 18.05 4.66
CA ASN A 84 -2.88 17.70 4.16
C ASN A 84 -2.39 16.54 5.01
N ILE A 85 -2.63 15.32 4.54
CA ILE A 85 -2.30 14.09 5.24
C ILE A 85 -1.32 13.34 4.35
N ASP A 86 -0.09 13.21 4.81
CA ASP A 86 0.94 12.41 4.16
C ASP A 86 0.87 10.96 4.64
N LEU A 87 0.01 10.19 3.97
CA LEU A 87 -0.16 8.76 4.17
C LEU A 87 -0.33 8.08 2.82
N TYR A 88 0.38 6.98 2.62
CA TYR A 88 0.27 6.17 1.42
C TYR A 88 0.61 4.71 1.71
N ILE A 89 0.12 3.79 0.87
CA ILE A 89 0.48 2.38 0.98
C ILE A 89 1.93 2.15 0.56
N MET A 90 2.58 1.20 1.22
CA MET A 90 3.90 0.72 0.85
C MET A 90 3.89 -0.80 0.81
N VAL A 91 4.43 -1.36 -0.27
CA VAL A 91 4.49 -2.80 -0.48
C VAL A 91 5.94 -3.26 -0.52
N ARG A 92 6.28 -4.26 0.29
CA ARG A 92 7.64 -4.80 0.40
C ARG A 92 7.66 -6.32 0.30
N SER A 93 8.70 -6.86 -0.33
CA SER A 93 8.96 -8.30 -0.31
C SER A 93 9.68 -8.64 0.99
N ALA A 94 9.09 -9.52 1.81
CA ALA A 94 9.82 -10.21 2.86
C ALA A 94 10.35 -11.54 2.32
N ALA A 95 11.62 -11.82 2.62
CA ALA A 95 12.17 -13.15 2.47
C ALA A 95 11.29 -14.13 3.25
N ALA A 96 10.90 -15.23 2.61
CA ALA A 96 10.20 -16.30 3.30
C ALA A 96 11.29 -17.13 4.01
N ASP A 97 11.71 -16.69 5.21
CA ASP A 97 12.47 -17.42 6.24
C ASP A 97 12.75 -16.41 7.38
N GLY A 98 12.43 -16.61 8.66
CA GLY A 98 11.89 -17.77 9.36
C GLY A 98 11.15 -17.35 10.64
N MET A 99 10.49 -18.34 11.23
CA MET A 99 9.94 -18.30 12.58
C MET A 99 11.04 -17.89 13.59
N ASP A 100 10.62 -17.18 14.64
CA ASP A 100 11.35 -16.87 15.88
C ASP A 100 12.40 -15.73 15.86
N THR A 101 12.00 -14.55 16.36
CA THR A 101 12.45 -13.97 17.65
C THR A 101 12.41 -12.44 17.60
N ILE A 102 11.37 -11.82 18.16
CA ILE A 102 11.54 -10.63 19.01
C ILE A 102 10.56 -10.76 20.18
N SER A 103 10.97 -11.57 21.16
CA SER A 103 10.72 -11.25 22.56
C SER A 103 11.99 -10.57 23.07
N ALA A 104 11.87 -9.30 23.48
CA ALA A 104 12.56 -8.70 24.62
C ALA A 104 11.93 -7.33 24.90
#